data_AF-A0A7X0C3C6-F1
#
_entry.id   AF-A0A7X0C3C6-F1
#
_cell.length_a   1.000
_cell.length_b   1.000
_cell.length_c   1.000
_cell.angle_alpha   90.00
_cell.angle_beta   90.00
_cell.angle_gamma   90.00
#
_symmetry.space_group_name_H-M   'P 1'
#
loop_
_entity.id
_entity.type
_entity.pdbx_description
1 polymer ?
#
loop_
_entity_poly.entity_id
_entity_poly.type
_entity_poly.pdbx_seq_one_letter_code
_entity_poly.pdbx_strand_id
1 'polypeptide(L)'
;MRKTPPRMTPEEGLPSSQFLQLAAVDFTGIYAVHLAAKDERLKMTRLAMSLLSGPFLATIALAGAKVVDPQDLAAWHTVPWYLFALVVAFGLLSVLPFLRLIEAVNACARTARAINNFRLLYATRLKDELAWSPNLPVDPRFPETYAPLAWPGINVMVLAIANSAYLTIGVTGLSGQDPHTVLLLTGVLLVALVHYSVYYVRCNVTRRRRLPHNPYQFPNVET
;
A
#
# COMPACT_ATOMS: atom_id res chain seq x y z
N MET A 1 -26.12 -35.11 31.01
CA MET A 1 -27.11 -34.44 30.15
C MET A 1 -26.42 -33.34 29.36
N ARG A 2 -26.24 -33.55 28.05
CA ARG A 2 -25.63 -32.57 27.13
C ARG A 2 -26.70 -31.52 26.80
N LYS A 3 -26.51 -30.27 27.21
CA LYS A 3 -27.43 -29.16 26.84
C LYS A 3 -27.33 -28.94 25.34
N THR A 4 -28.35 -29.34 24.59
CA THR A 4 -28.53 -28.98 23.19
C THR A 4 -28.68 -27.45 23.12
N PRO A 5 -27.89 -26.73 22.31
CA PRO A 5 -28.10 -25.30 22.13
C PRO A 5 -29.50 -25.05 21.54
N PRO A 6 -30.20 -23.98 21.95
CA PRO A 6 -31.53 -23.69 21.44
C PRO A 6 -31.46 -23.50 19.92
N ARG A 7 -32.27 -24.28 19.21
CA ARG A 7 -32.55 -24.08 17.78
C ARG A 7 -33.19 -22.71 17.65
N MET A 8 -32.58 -21.78 16.93
CA MET A 8 -33.25 -20.53 16.54
C MET A 8 -34.52 -20.89 15.77
N THR A 9 -35.68 -20.47 16.27
CA THR A 9 -36.96 -20.56 15.57
C THR A 9 -36.99 -19.55 14.41
N PRO A 10 -37.64 -19.84 13.28
CA PRO A 10 -37.62 -19.00 12.08
C PRO A 10 -38.48 -17.73 12.15
N GLU A 11 -39.20 -17.50 13.26
CA GLU A 11 -40.39 -16.61 13.26
C GLU A 11 -40.22 -15.24 13.94
N GLU A 12 -39.05 -14.92 14.48
CA GLU A 12 -38.75 -13.52 14.85
C GLU A 12 -37.76 -12.95 13.84
N GLY A 13 -38.29 -12.56 12.68
CA GLY A 13 -37.57 -11.69 11.75
C GLY A 13 -37.15 -10.41 12.47
N LEU A 14 -35.95 -9.91 12.18
CA LEU A 14 -35.50 -8.63 12.74
C LEU A 14 -36.49 -7.53 12.27
N PRO A 15 -36.94 -6.61 13.12
CA PRO A 15 -37.76 -5.48 12.68
C PRO A 15 -37.01 -4.64 11.63
N SER A 16 -37.74 -4.01 10.69
CA SER A 16 -37.17 -3.22 9.59
C SER A 16 -36.20 -2.11 10.06
N SER A 17 -36.40 -1.57 11.26
CA SER A 17 -35.48 -0.62 11.89
C SER A 17 -34.10 -1.20 12.18
N GLN A 18 -34.01 -2.49 12.52
CA GLN A 18 -32.74 -3.19 12.76
C GLN A 18 -32.02 -3.53 11.44
N PHE A 19 -32.76 -3.77 10.35
CA PHE A 19 -32.16 -3.91 9.01
C PHE A 19 -31.56 -2.60 8.50
N LEU A 20 -32.23 -1.47 8.73
CA LEU A 20 -31.67 -0.14 8.43
C LEU A 20 -30.43 0.17 9.27
N GLN A 21 -30.44 -0.20 10.56
CA GLN A 21 -29.24 -0.08 11.40
C GLN A 21 -28.09 -0.96 10.89
N LEU A 22 -28.38 -2.18 10.43
CA LEU A 22 -27.37 -3.07 9.87
C LEU A 22 -26.76 -2.50 8.58
N ALA A 23 -27.59 -1.95 7.69
CA ALA A 23 -27.12 -1.26 6.49
C ALA A 23 -26.28 -0.01 6.83
N ALA A 24 -26.69 0.77 7.84
CA ALA A 24 -25.94 1.93 8.30
C ALA A 24 -24.58 1.54 8.88
N VAL A 25 -24.51 0.46 9.68
CA VAL A 25 -23.26 -0.06 10.24
C VAL A 25 -22.34 -0.58 9.12
N ASP A 26 -22.87 -1.28 8.12
CA ASP A 26 -22.09 -1.72 6.95
C ASP A 26 -21.47 -0.53 6.21
N PHE A 27 -22.28 0.49 5.91
CA PHE A 27 -21.80 1.70 5.24
C PHE A 27 -20.71 2.42 6.05
N THR A 28 -20.94 2.64 7.35
CA THR A 28 -19.98 3.31 8.24
C THR A 28 -18.68 2.51 8.35
N GLY A 29 -18.76 1.18 8.45
CA GLY A 29 -17.58 0.30 8.51
C GLY A 29 -16.71 0.43 7.25
N ILE A 30 -17.31 0.39 6.07
CA ILE A 30 -16.60 0.50 4.79
C ILE A 30 -16.01 1.88 4.59
N TYR A 31 -16.79 2.90 4.90
CA TYR A 31 -16.34 4.28 4.81
C TYR A 31 -15.12 4.52 5.71
N ALA A 32 -15.17 4.06 6.96
CA ALA A 32 -14.06 4.17 7.90
C ALA A 32 -12.79 3.47 7.39
N VAL A 33 -12.91 2.26 6.83
CA VAL A 33 -11.78 1.50 6.28
C VAL A 33 -11.16 2.20 5.07
N HIS A 34 -11.99 2.70 4.14
CA HIS A 34 -11.49 3.45 3.00
C HIS A 34 -10.84 4.78 3.41
N LEU A 35 -11.42 5.48 4.38
CA LEU A 35 -10.87 6.74 4.87
C LEU A 35 -9.53 6.52 5.56
N ALA A 36 -9.43 5.52 6.46
CA ALA A 36 -8.18 5.17 7.13
C ALA A 36 -7.08 4.77 6.14
N ALA A 37 -7.41 3.96 5.13
CA ALA A 37 -6.47 3.56 4.09
C ALA A 37 -6.00 4.74 3.23
N LYS A 38 -6.89 5.69 2.89
CA LYS A 38 -6.51 6.92 2.17
C LYS A 38 -5.60 7.80 3.02
N ASP A 39 -5.93 7.97 4.29
CA ASP A 39 -5.18 8.82 5.21
C ASP A 39 -3.78 8.26 5.50
N GLU A 40 -3.65 6.94 5.72
CA GLU A 40 -2.34 6.29 5.85
C GLU A 40 -1.50 6.42 4.58
N ARG A 41 -2.11 6.23 3.40
CA ARG A 41 -1.41 6.43 2.11
C ARG A 41 -0.92 7.87 1.94
N LEU A 42 -1.75 8.87 2.23
CA LEU A 42 -1.36 10.28 2.13
C LEU A 42 -0.20 10.62 3.09
N LYS A 43 -0.26 10.11 4.32
CA LYS A 43 0.82 10.26 5.31
C LYS A 43 2.14 9.65 4.81
N MET A 44 2.10 8.41 4.30
CA MET A 44 3.30 7.73 3.79
C MET A 44 3.85 8.38 2.52
N THR A 45 2.99 8.85 1.61
CA THR A 45 3.43 9.61 0.42
C THR A 45 4.08 10.93 0.84
N ARG A 46 3.49 11.68 1.78
CA ARG A 46 4.09 12.93 2.28
C ARG A 46 5.45 12.69 2.93
N LEU A 47 5.56 11.64 3.75
CA LEU A 47 6.83 11.25 4.36
C LEU A 47 7.87 10.87 3.30
N ALA A 48 7.49 10.09 2.30
CA ALA A 48 8.36 9.71 1.19
C ALA A 48 8.86 10.95 0.41
N MET A 49 7.96 11.87 0.05
CA MET A 49 8.31 13.11 -0.64
C MET A 49 9.26 13.98 0.20
N SER A 50 9.04 14.05 1.52
CA SER A 50 9.92 14.78 2.44
C SER A 50 11.31 14.17 2.55
N LEU A 51 11.43 12.83 2.49
CA LEU A 51 12.73 12.15 2.50
C LEU A 51 13.45 12.30 1.17
N LEU A 52 12.72 12.25 0.06
CA LEU A 52 13.30 12.51 -1.27
C LEU A 52 13.78 13.97 -1.40
N SER A 53 13.04 14.95 -0.89
CA SER A 53 13.52 16.34 -0.92
C SER A 53 14.68 16.64 0.05
N GLY A 54 14.87 15.79 1.07
CA GLY A 54 15.87 15.97 2.13
C GLY A 54 17.28 16.27 1.63
N PRO A 55 17.85 15.45 0.73
CA PRO A 55 19.18 15.71 0.18
C PRO A 55 19.33 17.02 -0.56
N PHE A 56 18.33 17.43 -1.32
CA PHE A 56 18.37 18.72 -2.01
C PHE A 56 18.33 19.89 -1.04
N LEU A 57 17.44 19.82 -0.03
CA LEU A 57 17.35 20.86 1.00
C LEU A 57 18.65 20.95 1.82
N ALA A 58 19.25 19.81 2.16
CA ALA A 58 20.53 19.78 2.86
C ALA A 58 21.65 20.41 2.02
N THR A 59 21.75 20.06 0.73
CA THR A 59 22.75 20.64 -0.18
C THR A 59 22.55 22.15 -0.35
N ILE A 60 21.31 22.63 -0.50
CA ILE A 60 21.00 24.06 -0.57
C ILE A 60 21.42 24.77 0.72
N ALA A 61 21.12 24.19 1.88
CA ALA A 61 21.50 24.76 3.18
C ALA A 61 23.02 24.82 3.35
N LEU A 62 23.74 23.76 2.95
CA LEU A 62 25.21 23.71 3.01
C LEU A 62 25.87 24.72 2.05
N ALA A 63 25.34 24.87 0.84
CA ALA A 63 25.78 25.89 -0.10
C ALA A 63 25.50 27.31 0.43
N GLY A 64 24.30 27.54 0.98
CA GLY A 64 23.92 28.81 1.61
C GLY A 64 24.80 29.17 2.83
N ALA A 65 25.22 28.16 3.58
CA ALA A 65 26.16 28.30 4.71
C ALA A 65 27.63 28.40 4.26
N LYS A 66 27.92 28.38 2.95
CA LYS A 66 29.28 28.39 2.37
C LYS A 66 30.16 27.22 2.81
N VAL A 67 29.54 26.10 3.18
CA VAL A 67 30.25 24.84 3.49
C VAL A 67 30.60 24.09 2.19
N VAL A 68 29.77 24.26 1.16
CA VAL A 68 29.97 23.71 -0.19
C VAL A 68 30.07 24.89 -1.16
N ASP A 69 31.09 24.90 -2.02
CA ASP A 69 31.14 25.85 -3.14
C ASP A 69 30.18 25.34 -4.24
N PRO A 70 29.25 26.17 -4.76
CA PRO A 70 28.42 25.78 -5.89
C PRO A 70 29.21 25.29 -7.12
N GLN A 71 30.46 25.73 -7.30
CA GLN A 71 31.32 25.25 -8.38
C GLN A 71 31.70 23.77 -8.23
N ASP A 72 31.79 23.26 -6.99
CA ASP A 72 32.08 21.85 -6.72
C ASP A 72 30.94 20.93 -7.17
N LEU A 73 29.73 21.46 -7.37
CA LEU A 73 28.58 20.71 -7.85
C LEU A 73 28.50 20.64 -9.38
N ALA A 74 29.40 21.33 -10.10
CA ALA A 74 29.39 21.38 -11.56
C ALA A 74 29.94 20.10 -12.22
N ALA A 75 30.82 19.36 -11.53
CA ALA A 75 31.42 18.14 -12.03
C ALA A 75 31.33 17.01 -10.99
N TRP A 76 31.14 15.77 -11.46
CA TRP A 76 30.94 14.62 -10.57
C TRP A 76 32.10 14.41 -9.58
N HIS A 77 33.33 14.54 -10.05
CA HIS A 77 34.54 14.30 -9.26
C HIS A 77 34.83 15.42 -8.24
N THR A 78 34.22 16.60 -8.39
CA THR A 78 34.36 17.70 -7.44
C THR A 78 33.31 17.65 -6.33
N VAL A 79 32.22 16.89 -6.51
CA VAL A 79 31.16 16.79 -5.51
C VAL A 79 31.69 16.19 -4.21
N PRO A 80 31.52 16.87 -3.05
CA PRO A 80 31.97 16.33 -1.77
C PRO A 80 31.30 15.01 -1.43
N TRP A 81 32.11 14.02 -1.01
CA TRP A 81 31.66 12.65 -0.74
C TRP A 81 30.50 12.57 0.27
N TYR A 82 30.43 13.48 1.24
CA TYR A 82 29.39 13.50 2.26
C TYR A 82 28.00 13.83 1.68
N LEU A 83 27.91 14.51 0.53
CA LEU A 83 26.64 14.73 -0.16
C LEU A 83 26.12 13.41 -0.75
N PHE A 84 26.99 12.58 -1.32
CA PHE A 84 26.62 11.24 -1.75
C PHE A 84 26.22 10.35 -0.57
N ALA A 85 26.92 10.44 0.57
CA ALA A 85 26.55 9.76 1.81
C ALA A 85 25.12 10.14 2.26
N LEU A 86 24.79 11.42 2.16
CA LEU A 86 23.48 11.93 2.52
C LEU A 86 22.39 11.42 1.57
N VAL A 87 22.65 11.38 0.26
CA VAL A 87 21.73 10.75 -0.72
C VAL A 87 21.48 9.28 -0.38
N VAL A 88 22.53 8.51 -0.05
CA VAL A 88 22.37 7.10 0.37
C VAL A 88 21.55 6.99 1.66
N ALA A 89 21.86 7.81 2.67
CA ALA A 89 21.17 7.78 3.96
C ALA A 89 19.66 8.03 3.81
N PHE A 90 19.28 9.04 3.02
CA PHE A 90 17.88 9.34 2.75
C PHE A 90 17.21 8.30 1.84
N GLY A 91 17.92 7.72 0.88
CA GLY A 91 17.45 6.56 0.11
C GLY A 91 17.11 5.38 1.03
N LEU A 92 18.02 5.00 1.92
CA LEU A 92 17.80 3.93 2.90
C LEU A 92 16.62 4.25 3.83
N LEU A 93 16.51 5.49 4.33
CA LEU A 93 15.37 5.91 5.14
C LEU A 93 14.04 5.83 4.37
N SER A 94 14.05 6.09 3.06
CA SER A 94 12.85 6.02 2.21
C SER A 94 12.32 4.59 2.00
N VAL A 95 13.11 3.56 2.34
CA VAL A 95 12.63 2.17 2.38
C VAL A 95 11.51 1.99 3.42
N LEU A 96 11.52 2.77 4.51
CA LEU A 96 10.51 2.70 5.56
C LEU A 96 9.10 3.09 5.06
N PRO A 97 8.87 4.30 4.50
CA PRO A 97 7.57 4.64 3.94
C PRO A 97 7.19 3.73 2.77
N PHE A 98 8.16 3.20 2.00
CA PHE A 98 7.89 2.19 0.98
C PHE A 98 7.25 0.93 1.58
N LEU A 99 7.88 0.32 2.59
CA LEU A 99 7.34 -0.88 3.26
C LEU A 99 5.99 -0.61 3.94
N ARG A 100 5.83 0.55 4.57
CA ARG A 100 4.57 0.97 5.20
C ARG A 100 3.46 1.16 4.18
N LEU A 101 3.75 1.72 3.01
CA LEU A 101 2.77 1.88 1.94
C LEU A 101 2.27 0.52 1.44
N ILE A 102 3.16 -0.47 1.32
CA ILE A 102 2.78 -1.85 0.96
C ILE A 102 1.88 -2.45 2.04
N GLU A 103 2.23 -2.29 3.32
CA GLU A 103 1.43 -2.83 4.42
C GLU A 103 0.06 -2.16 4.52
N ALA A 104 -0.04 -0.84 4.33
CA ALA A 104 -1.30 -0.10 4.30
C ALA A 104 -2.25 -0.63 3.22
N VAL A 105 -1.72 -0.89 2.03
CA VAL A 105 -2.48 -1.49 0.91
C VAL A 105 -2.94 -2.90 1.26
N ASN A 106 -2.05 -3.73 1.82
CA ASN A 106 -2.39 -5.08 2.24
C ASN A 106 -3.41 -5.09 3.39
N ALA A 107 -3.30 -4.19 4.36
CA ALA A 107 -4.23 -4.06 5.47
C ALA A 107 -5.63 -3.67 4.99
N CYS A 108 -5.72 -2.67 4.12
CA CYS A 108 -6.98 -2.29 3.47
C CYS A 108 -7.64 -3.48 2.76
N ALA A 109 -6.85 -4.24 1.99
CA ALA A 109 -7.32 -5.44 1.30
C ALA A 109 -7.84 -6.52 2.28
N ARG A 110 -7.13 -6.78 3.38
CA ARG A 110 -7.55 -7.74 4.42
C ARG A 110 -8.85 -7.30 5.08
N THR A 111 -8.98 -6.02 5.40
CA THR A 111 -10.18 -5.49 6.06
C THR A 111 -11.38 -5.47 5.11
N ALA A 112 -11.19 -5.09 3.85
CA ALA A 112 -12.24 -5.17 2.84
C ALA A 112 -12.75 -6.61 2.66
N ARG A 113 -11.84 -7.60 2.65
CA ARG A 113 -12.21 -9.02 2.63
C ARG A 113 -12.97 -9.46 3.88
N ALA A 114 -12.56 -9.00 5.07
CA ALA A 114 -13.26 -9.29 6.31
C ALA A 114 -14.70 -8.72 6.31
N ILE A 115 -14.88 -7.48 5.85
CA ILE A 115 -16.22 -6.88 5.68
C ILE A 115 -17.04 -7.70 4.69
N ASN A 116 -16.44 -8.11 3.57
CA ASN A 116 -17.13 -8.90 2.57
C ASN A 116 -17.59 -10.26 3.10
N ASN A 117 -16.74 -10.94 3.88
CA ASN A 117 -17.11 -12.18 4.55
C ASN A 117 -18.21 -11.96 5.60
N PHE A 118 -18.22 -10.83 6.29
CA PHE A 118 -19.28 -10.48 7.24
C PHE A 118 -20.61 -10.25 6.54
N ARG A 119 -20.61 -9.62 5.36
CA ARG A 119 -21.80 -9.40 4.51
C ARG A 119 -22.49 -10.70 4.10
N LEU A 120 -21.76 -11.81 3.93
CA LEU A 120 -22.37 -13.12 3.63
C LEU A 120 -23.43 -13.55 4.66
N LEU A 121 -23.32 -13.08 5.91
CA LEU A 121 -24.24 -13.47 6.98
C LEU A 121 -25.61 -12.80 6.89
N TYR A 122 -25.73 -11.67 6.18
CA TYR A 122 -26.95 -10.87 6.14
C TYR A 122 -27.36 -10.37 4.75
N ALA A 123 -26.53 -10.54 3.72
CA ALA A 123 -26.77 -9.99 2.39
C ALA A 123 -28.07 -10.52 1.76
N THR A 124 -28.43 -11.79 1.98
CA THR A 124 -29.71 -12.34 1.51
C THR A 124 -30.88 -11.61 2.14
N ARG A 125 -30.87 -11.47 3.47
CA ARG A 125 -31.95 -10.80 4.22
C ARG A 125 -32.10 -9.33 3.86
N LEU A 126 -30.98 -8.62 3.69
CA LEU A 126 -30.97 -7.21 3.29
C LEU A 126 -31.44 -7.01 1.84
N LYS A 127 -31.17 -7.97 0.95
CA LYS A 127 -31.70 -7.97 -0.42
C LYS A 127 -33.22 -8.15 -0.43
N ASP A 128 -33.72 -9.10 0.35
CA ASP A 128 -35.15 -9.44 0.36
C ASP A 128 -35.99 -8.31 0.98
N GLU A 129 -35.49 -7.64 2.03
CA GLU A 129 -36.22 -6.59 2.76
C GLU A 129 -36.03 -5.18 2.21
N LEU A 130 -34.83 -4.84 1.72
CA LEU A 130 -34.46 -3.46 1.34
C LEU A 130 -34.02 -3.33 -0.12
N ALA A 131 -34.15 -4.38 -0.93
CA ALA A 131 -33.57 -4.46 -2.28
C ALA A 131 -32.08 -4.08 -2.32
N TRP A 132 -31.39 -4.23 -1.19
CA TRP A 132 -30.03 -3.78 -1.03
C TRP A 132 -29.07 -4.71 -1.77
N SER A 133 -28.05 -4.12 -2.39
CA SER A 133 -26.94 -4.86 -2.98
C SER A 133 -25.61 -4.25 -2.54
N PRO A 134 -24.60 -5.08 -2.26
CA PRO A 134 -23.29 -4.59 -1.86
C PRO A 134 -22.58 -3.92 -3.03
N ASN A 135 -21.93 -2.80 -2.73
CA ASN A 135 -21.06 -2.06 -3.65
C ASN A 135 -19.72 -2.74 -3.96
N LEU A 136 -19.37 -3.80 -3.22
CA LEU A 136 -18.21 -4.65 -3.46
C LEU A 136 -18.75 -6.05 -3.81
N PRO A 137 -18.15 -6.74 -4.79
CA PRO A 137 -18.56 -8.09 -5.12
C PRO A 137 -18.43 -8.99 -3.90
N VAL A 138 -19.46 -9.78 -3.61
CA VAL A 138 -19.47 -10.77 -2.52
C VAL A 138 -18.66 -12.01 -2.93
N ASP A 139 -17.35 -11.80 -3.08
CA ASP A 139 -16.40 -12.82 -3.46
C ASP A 139 -15.34 -13.02 -2.35
N PRO A 140 -15.17 -14.25 -1.82
CA PRO A 140 -14.06 -14.62 -0.94
C PRO A 140 -12.66 -14.38 -1.54
N ARG A 141 -12.56 -14.35 -2.88
CA ARG A 141 -11.35 -14.07 -3.63
C ARG A 141 -11.08 -12.57 -3.80
N PHE A 142 -12.04 -11.70 -3.47
CA PHE A 142 -11.78 -10.27 -3.39
C PHE A 142 -10.68 -9.98 -2.34
N PRO A 143 -9.67 -9.15 -2.62
CA PRO A 143 -9.43 -8.37 -3.83
C PRO A 143 -8.29 -8.99 -4.66
N GLU A 144 -8.56 -10.04 -5.42
CA GLU A 144 -7.63 -10.50 -6.46
C GLU A 144 -7.51 -9.44 -7.59
N THR A 145 -8.53 -8.58 -7.73
CA THR A 145 -8.63 -7.45 -8.69
C THR A 145 -7.91 -6.16 -8.30
N TYR A 146 -7.25 -6.05 -7.14
CA TYR A 146 -6.21 -5.02 -6.97
C TYR A 146 -4.99 -5.47 -7.78
N ALA A 147 -5.05 -5.16 -9.08
CA ALA A 147 -3.95 -5.34 -10.01
C ALA A 147 -2.74 -4.57 -9.47
N PRO A 148 -1.50 -5.06 -9.68
CA PRO A 148 -0.28 -4.29 -9.38
C PRO A 148 -0.24 -2.94 -10.13
N LEU A 149 -1.10 -2.75 -11.13
CA LEU A 149 -1.30 -1.51 -11.92
C LEU A 149 -2.41 -0.60 -11.38
N ALA A 150 -3.09 -0.96 -10.29
CA ALA A 150 -3.98 -0.01 -9.62
C ALA A 150 -3.16 1.16 -9.07
N TRP A 151 -3.78 2.35 -8.94
CA TRP A 151 -3.11 3.57 -8.43
C TRP A 151 -2.20 3.37 -7.20
N PRO A 152 -2.54 2.53 -6.19
CA PRO A 152 -1.63 2.28 -5.08
C PRO A 152 -0.34 1.56 -5.50
N GLY A 153 -0.42 0.61 -6.44
CA GLY A 153 0.73 -0.08 -6.99
C GLY A 153 1.62 0.86 -7.80
N ILE A 154 1.03 1.76 -8.59
CA ILE A 154 1.78 2.81 -9.32
C ILE A 154 2.60 3.67 -8.36
N ASN A 155 2.00 4.13 -7.25
CA ASN A 155 2.74 4.94 -6.26
C ASN A 155 3.92 4.17 -5.65
N VAL A 156 3.74 2.88 -5.36
CA VAL A 156 4.81 2.01 -4.87
C VAL A 156 5.92 1.86 -5.91
N MET A 157 5.58 1.70 -7.20
CA MET A 157 6.54 1.59 -8.30
C MET A 157 7.33 2.88 -8.51
N VAL A 158 6.67 4.04 -8.52
CA VAL A 158 7.34 5.35 -8.64
C VAL A 158 8.30 5.56 -7.48
N LEU A 159 7.89 5.25 -6.24
CA LEU A 159 8.75 5.37 -5.08
C LEU A 159 9.94 4.41 -5.14
N ALA A 160 9.74 3.18 -5.62
CA ALA A 160 10.80 2.22 -5.82
C ALA A 160 11.85 2.73 -6.82
N ILE A 161 11.42 3.31 -7.95
CA ILE A 161 12.32 3.87 -8.96
C ILE A 161 13.10 5.06 -8.38
N ALA A 162 12.41 6.00 -7.73
CA ALA A 162 13.05 7.15 -7.10
C ALA A 162 14.09 6.73 -6.06
N ASN A 163 13.74 5.78 -5.18
CA ASN A 163 14.68 5.26 -4.20
C ASN A 163 15.87 4.53 -4.85
N SER A 164 15.61 3.75 -5.90
CA SER A 164 16.66 3.06 -6.65
C SER A 164 17.64 4.03 -7.29
N ALA A 165 17.15 5.16 -7.81
CA ALA A 165 18.00 6.24 -8.31
C ALA A 165 18.87 6.82 -7.20
N TYR A 166 18.33 7.11 -6.03
CA TYR A 166 19.10 7.68 -4.91
C TYR A 166 20.19 6.73 -4.46
N LEU A 167 19.83 5.46 -4.21
CA LEU A 167 20.80 4.45 -3.79
C LEU A 167 21.89 4.25 -4.84
N THR A 168 21.52 4.15 -6.12
CA THR A 168 22.49 3.92 -7.20
C THR A 168 23.44 5.12 -7.35
N ILE A 169 22.90 6.34 -7.43
CA ILE A 169 23.71 7.57 -7.57
C ILE A 169 24.61 7.76 -6.36
N GLY A 170 24.05 7.63 -5.15
CA GLY A 170 24.79 7.82 -3.92
C GLY A 170 25.91 6.78 -3.74
N VAL A 171 25.63 5.50 -4.00
CA VAL A 171 26.66 4.45 -3.90
C VAL A 171 27.73 4.61 -4.98
N THR A 172 27.35 4.96 -6.21
CA THR A 172 28.32 5.22 -7.29
C THR A 172 29.25 6.37 -6.90
N GLY A 173 28.70 7.47 -6.37
CA GLY A 173 29.49 8.62 -5.94
C GLY A 173 30.41 8.30 -4.76
N LEU A 174 29.91 7.55 -3.76
CA LEU A 174 30.73 7.10 -2.63
C LEU A 174 31.86 6.15 -3.04
N SER A 175 31.65 5.36 -4.10
CA SER A 175 32.68 4.47 -4.63
C SER A 175 33.77 5.18 -5.43
N GLY A 176 33.62 6.49 -5.68
CA GLY A 176 34.53 7.28 -6.50
C GLY A 176 34.54 6.86 -7.97
N GLN A 177 33.54 6.10 -8.43
CA GLN A 177 33.41 5.71 -9.83
C GLN A 177 32.84 6.87 -10.65
N ASP A 178 33.34 7.00 -11.87
CA ASP A 178 32.78 7.94 -12.84
C ASP A 178 31.36 7.52 -13.26
N PRO A 179 30.43 8.48 -13.43
CA PRO A 179 29.05 8.20 -13.71
C PRO A 179 28.90 7.76 -15.16
N HIS A 180 28.83 6.45 -15.39
CA HIS A 180 28.52 5.89 -16.70
C HIS A 180 27.01 5.67 -16.84
N THR A 181 26.38 6.26 -17.86
CA THR A 181 24.91 6.21 -18.05
C THR A 181 24.35 4.80 -18.04
N VAL A 182 25.01 3.85 -18.72
CA VAL A 182 24.58 2.45 -18.75
C VAL A 182 24.68 1.80 -17.36
N LEU A 183 25.71 2.13 -16.59
CA LEU A 183 25.90 1.59 -15.24
C LEU A 183 24.84 2.12 -14.29
N LEU A 184 24.54 3.43 -14.37
CA LEU A 184 23.47 4.03 -13.57
C LEU A 184 22.11 3.45 -13.93
N LEU A 185 21.76 3.35 -15.21
CA LEU A 185 20.47 2.80 -15.64
C LEU A 185 20.31 1.33 -15.25
N THR A 186 21.35 0.50 -15.44
CA THR A 186 21.31 -0.91 -15.05
C THR A 186 21.26 -1.07 -13.53
N GLY A 187 22.02 -0.27 -12.77
CA GLY A 187 21.96 -0.25 -11.31
C GLY A 187 20.57 0.13 -10.79
N VAL A 188 19.98 1.20 -11.33
CA VAL A 188 18.61 1.63 -11.00
C VAL A 188 17.61 0.53 -11.32
N LEU A 189 17.72 -0.10 -12.49
CA LEU A 189 16.84 -1.20 -12.88
C LEU A 189 16.96 -2.38 -11.91
N LEU A 190 18.16 -2.82 -11.58
CA LEU A 190 18.40 -3.94 -10.68
C LEU A 190 17.84 -3.67 -9.28
N VAL A 191 18.11 -2.49 -8.72
CA VAL A 191 17.58 -2.11 -7.40
C VAL A 191 16.06 -1.97 -7.44
N ALA A 192 15.49 -1.44 -8.54
CA ALA A 192 14.04 -1.35 -8.70
C ALA A 192 13.38 -2.73 -8.81
N LEU A 193 14.02 -3.70 -9.48
CA LEU A 193 13.57 -5.08 -9.54
C LEU A 193 13.58 -5.75 -8.17
N VAL A 194 14.56 -5.44 -7.31
CA VAL A 194 14.57 -5.91 -5.91
C VAL A 194 13.35 -5.35 -5.15
N HIS A 195 13.10 -4.05 -5.22
CA HIS A 195 11.93 -3.42 -4.60
C HIS A 195 10.62 -4.03 -5.13
N TYR A 196 10.52 -4.24 -6.44
CA TYR A 196 9.36 -4.87 -7.07
C TYR A 196 9.16 -6.32 -6.62
N SER A 197 10.25 -7.08 -6.47
CA SER A 197 10.21 -8.45 -5.96
C SER A 197 9.70 -8.47 -4.52
N VAL A 198 10.15 -7.55 -3.66
CA VAL A 198 9.65 -7.40 -2.29
C VAL A 198 8.16 -7.09 -2.29
N TYR A 199 7.72 -6.14 -3.11
CA TYR A 199 6.30 -5.81 -3.28
C TYR A 199 5.48 -7.02 -3.71
N TYR A 200 5.93 -7.71 -4.76
CA TYR A 200 5.26 -8.89 -5.31
C TYR A 200 5.13 -10.02 -4.29
N VAL A 201 6.20 -10.34 -3.56
CA VAL A 201 6.18 -11.36 -2.51
C VAL A 201 5.21 -10.99 -1.40
N ARG A 202 5.24 -9.74 -0.90
CA ARG A 202 4.36 -9.27 0.19
C ARG A 202 2.89 -9.31 -0.21
N CYS A 203 2.57 -8.87 -1.43
CA CYS A 203 1.21 -8.93 -1.94
C CYS A 203 0.73 -10.38 -2.12
N ASN A 204 1.57 -11.27 -2.64
CA ASN A 204 1.20 -12.68 -2.83
C ASN A 204 1.04 -13.47 -1.53
N VAL A 205 1.85 -13.21 -0.51
CA VAL A 205 1.66 -13.81 0.83
C VAL A 205 0.30 -13.41 1.39
N THR A 206 -0.12 -12.16 1.18
CA THR A 206 -1.43 -11.66 1.61
C THR A 206 -2.59 -12.28 0.82
N ARG A 207 -2.37 -12.63 -0.46
CA ARG A 207 -3.34 -13.35 -1.29
C ARG A 207 -3.52 -14.81 -0.86
N ARG A 208 -2.45 -15.51 -0.48
CA ARG A 208 -2.48 -16.96 -0.15
C ARG A 208 -3.15 -17.32 1.18
N ARG A 209 -3.39 -16.36 2.08
CA ARG A 209 -4.18 -16.59 3.31
C ARG A 209 -5.66 -16.76 2.95
N ARG A 210 -6.01 -17.95 2.44
CA ARG A 210 -7.37 -18.40 2.12
C ARG A 210 -8.20 -18.53 3.40
N LEU A 211 -9.49 -18.18 3.33
CA LEU A 211 -10.51 -18.38 4.36
C LEU A 211 -11.68 -19.18 3.75
N PRO A 212 -12.57 -19.76 4.59
CA PRO A 212 -13.21 -21.05 4.31
C PRO A 212 -14.20 -21.03 3.15
N HIS A 213 -14.46 -22.22 2.62
CA HIS A 213 -15.37 -22.52 1.51
C HIS A 213 -16.71 -21.79 1.69
N ASN A 214 -17.16 -21.03 0.68
CA ASN A 214 -18.42 -20.28 0.65
C ASN A 214 -19.61 -21.22 0.97
N PRO A 215 -20.14 -21.22 2.20
CA PRO A 215 -21.15 -22.20 2.61
C PRO A 215 -22.56 -21.79 2.17
N TYR A 216 -22.72 -20.59 1.59
CA TYR A 216 -24.03 -19.98 1.31
C TYR A 216 -24.37 -19.91 -0.20
N GLN A 217 -23.55 -20.53 -1.08
CA GLN A 217 -23.80 -20.64 -2.53
C GLN A 217 -24.11 -19.32 -3.26
N PHE A 218 -23.64 -18.17 -2.76
CA PHE A 218 -23.71 -16.94 -3.55
C PHE A 218 -22.97 -17.14 -4.89
N PRO A 219 -23.57 -16.78 -6.04
CA PRO A 219 -22.88 -16.86 -7.32
C PRO A 219 -21.63 -15.99 -7.22
N ASN A 220 -20.46 -16.56 -7.54
CA ASN A 220 -19.24 -15.78 -7.71
C ASN A 220 -19.46 -14.89 -8.93
N VAL A 221 -19.82 -13.63 -8.71
CA VAL A 221 -20.02 -12.68 -9.81
C VAL A 221 -18.68 -12.07 -10.15
N GLU A 222 -17.89 -12.77 -10.96
CA GLU A 222 -16.91 -12.14 -11.83
C GLU A 222 -17.63 -11.84 -13.17
N THR A 223 -17.94 -10.58 -13.41
CA THR A 223 -18.23 -10.03 -14.76
C THR A 223 -17.35 -8.83 -14.98
#